data_AF-A0A438XG03-F1
#
_entry.id   AF-A0A438XG03-F1
#
_cell.length_a   1.000
_cell.length_b   1.000
_cell.length_c   1.000
_cell.angle_alpha   90.00
_cell.angle_beta   90.00
_cell.angle_gamma   90.00
#
_symmetry.space_group_name_H-M   'P 1'
#
loop_
_entity.id
_entity.type
_entity.pdbx_description
1 polymer ?
#
loop_
_entity_poly.entity_id
_entity_poly.type
_entity_poly.pdbx_seq_one_letter_code
_entity_poly.pdbx_strand_id
1 'polypeptide(L)' 'MNALEITQKLISYPTITPKECGIFEYIKSLFPHFKTLECGENGVKNLFLYHIFNPPKEHA' A
#
# COMPACT_ATOMS: atom_id res chain seq x y z
N MET A 1 14.76 -3.95 -6.24
CA MET A 1 15.10 -2.70 -5.53
C MET A 1 15.51 -3.03 -4.12
N ASN A 2 16.59 -2.41 -3.64
CA ASN A 2 16.99 -2.50 -2.23
C ASN A 2 16.24 -1.46 -1.38
N ALA A 3 16.43 -1.51 -0.06
CA ALA A 3 15.78 -0.59 0.86
C ALA A 3 16.11 0.89 0.58
N LEU A 4 17.36 1.21 0.23
CA LEU A 4 17.79 2.58 -0.07
C LEU A 4 17.05 3.15 -1.28
N GLU A 5 16.95 2.38 -2.37
CA GLU A 5 16.23 2.79 -3.58
C GLU A 5 14.73 2.99 -3.32
N ILE A 6 14.12 2.11 -2.52
CA ILE A 6 12.71 2.25 -2.11
C ILE A 6 12.54 3.52 -1.28
N THR A 7 13.39 3.76 -0.29
CA THR A 7 13.32 4.96 0.55
C THR A 7 13.48 6.23 -0.28
N GLN A 8 14.47 6.30 -1.18
CA GLN A 8 14.66 7.43 -2.09
C GLN A 8 13.41 7.69 -2.95
N LYS A 9 12.78 6.62 -3.46
CA LYS A 9 11.54 6.75 -4.22
C LYS A 9 10.40 7.27 -3.34
N LEU A 10 10.20 6.74 -2.13
CA LEU A 10 9.14 7.16 -1.22
C LEU A 10 9.25 8.63 -0.83
N ILE A 11 10.45 9.11 -0.47
CA ILE A 11 10.66 10.52 -0.07
C ILE A 11 10.55 11.51 -1.24
N SER A 12 10.57 11.03 -2.49
CA SER A 12 10.38 11.88 -3.67
C SER A 12 8.93 12.32 -3.88
N TYR A 13 7.96 11.65 -3.21
CA TYR A 13 6.55 12.02 -3.30
C TYR A 13 6.25 13.21 -2.37
N PRO A 14 5.57 14.28 -2.84
CA PRO A 14 5.26 15.46 -2.04
C PRO A 14 4.02 15.25 -1.15
N THR A 15 4.04 14.22 -0.29
CA THR A 15 2.87 13.73 0.46
C THR A 15 2.53 14.55 1.71
N ILE A 16 2.50 15.88 1.59
CA ILE A 16 2.10 16.75 2.70
C ILE A 16 0.61 16.57 2.97
N THR A 17 0.24 16.19 4.20
CA THR A 17 -1.14 15.92 4.61
C THR A 17 -2.09 17.05 4.20
N PRO A 18 -3.26 16.72 3.61
CA PRO A 18 -3.84 15.39 3.37
C PRO A 18 -3.47 14.75 2.01
N LYS A 19 -2.47 15.27 1.30
CA LYS A 19 -2.16 14.84 -0.07
C LYS A 19 -1.37 13.52 -0.06
N GLU A 20 -1.98 12.46 -0.60
CA GLU A 20 -1.33 11.14 -0.73
C GLU A 20 -0.47 11.00 -2.01
N CYS A 21 -0.74 11.80 -3.05
CA CYS A 21 0.12 11.95 -4.25
C CYS A 21 0.49 10.65 -4.99
N GLY A 22 -0.32 9.58 -4.91
CA GLY A 22 -0.07 8.32 -5.62
C GLY A 22 1.05 7.46 -5.01
N ILE A 23 1.49 7.77 -3.79
CA ILE A 23 2.46 6.94 -3.06
C ILE A 23 1.89 5.54 -2.75
N PHE A 24 0.58 5.42 -2.55
CA PHE A 24 -0.08 4.14 -2.28
C PHE A 24 -0.07 3.21 -3.49
N GLU A 25 -0.19 3.74 -4.71
CA GLU A 25 -0.05 2.93 -5.93
C GLU A 25 1.36 2.33 -6.04
N TYR A 26 2.38 3.13 -5.73
CA TYR A 26 3.75 2.63 -5.69
C TYR A 26 3.92 1.56 -4.61
N ILE A 27 3.41 1.78 -3.39
CA ILE A 27 3.48 0.79 -2.31
C ILE A 27 2.79 -0.51 -2.72
N LYS A 28 1.57 -0.45 -3.28
CA LYS A 28 0.85 -1.63 -3.78
C LYS A 28 1.66 -2.39 -4.83
N SER A 29 2.36 -1.68 -5.73
CA SER A 29 3.20 -2.30 -6.76
C SER A 29 4.37 -3.12 -6.20
N LEU A 30 4.85 -2.82 -4.99
CA LEU A 30 5.89 -3.58 -4.32
C LEU A 30 5.39 -4.93 -3.76
N PHE A 31 4.08 -5.11 -3.61
CA PHE A 31 3.47 -6.28 -2.97
C PHE A 31 2.34 -6.87 -3.83
N PRO A 32 2.61 -7.36 -5.05
CA PRO A 32 1.57 -7.79 -6.00
C PRO A 32 0.71 -8.97 -5.54
N HIS A 33 1.16 -9.71 -4.52
CA HIS A 33 0.44 -10.87 -3.96
C HIS A 33 -0.30 -10.55 -2.66
N PHE A 34 -0.22 -9.31 -2.18
CA PHE A 34 -0.97 -8.86 -1.01
C PHE A 34 -2.34 -8.38 -1.44
N LYS A 35 -3.36 -8.73 -0.66
CA LYS A 35 -4.67 -8.09 -0.74
C LYS A 35 -4.59 -6.72 -0.08
N THR A 36 -5.38 -5.78 -0.56
CA THR A 36 -5.36 -4.39 -0.10
C THR A 36 -6.73 -3.98 0.41
N LEU A 37 -6.78 -3.23 1.51
CA LEU A 37 -7.94 -2.48 1.95
C LEU A 37 -7.55 -1.00 1.98
N GLU A 38 -8.41 -0.17 1.41
CA GLU A 38 -8.24 1.28 1.43
C GLU A 38 -9.34 1.89 2.30
N CYS A 39 -8.97 2.86 3.11
CA CYS A 39 -9.91 3.59 3.95
C CYS A 39 -9.57 5.08 3.88
N GLY A 40 -10.59 5.92 3.69
CA GLY A 40 -10.45 7.37 3.65
C GLY A 40 -11.38 8.02 4.65
N GLU A 41 -10.85 8.81 5.58
CA GLU A 41 -11.63 9.58 6.55
C GLU A 41 -11.07 10.99 6.69
N ASN A 42 -11.93 12.01 6.63
CA ASN A 42 -11.55 13.42 6.76
C ASN A 42 -10.39 13.86 5.83
N GLY A 43 -10.33 13.27 4.62
CA GLY A 43 -9.29 13.53 3.63
C GLY A 43 -7.98 12.75 3.85
N VAL A 44 -7.82 12.05 4.99
CA VAL A 44 -6.69 11.17 5.25
C VAL A 44 -6.96 9.80 4.65
N LYS A 45 -6.03 9.32 3.82
CA LYS A 45 -6.08 7.97 3.25
C LYS A 45 -5.21 7.02 4.07
N ASN A 46 -5.70 5.81 4.27
CA ASN A 46 -5.01 4.69 4.89
C ASN A 46 -4.99 3.50 3.92
N LEU A 47 -3.89 2.76 3.93
CA LEU A 47 -3.72 1.55 3.12
C LEU A 47 -3.29 0.41 4.04
N PHE A 48 -4.05 -0.69 4.01
CA PHE A 48 -3.74 -1.92 4.75
C PHE A 48 -3.47 -3.04 3.76
N LEU A 49 -2.26 -3.59 3.76
CA LEU A 49 -1.87 -4.72 2.93
C LEU A 49 -1.80 -5.98 3.80
N TYR A 50 -2.40 -7.07 3.34
CA TYR A 50 -2.38 -8.34 4.06
C TYR A 50 -2.23 -9.52 3.10
N HIS A 51 -1.64 -10.60 3.62
CA HIS A 51 -1.54 -11.87 2.90
C HIS A 51 -2.22 -12.97 3.71
N ILE A 52 -2.97 -13.83 3.03
CA ILE A 52 -3.69 -14.93 3.66
C ILE A 52 -2.85 -16.20 3.45
N PHE A 53 -2.16 -16.65 4.49
CA PHE A 53 -1.29 -17.83 4.41
C PHE A 53 -2.08 -19.14 4.28
N ASN A 54 -3.27 -19.21 4.88
CA ASN A 54 -4.16 -20.37 4.82
C ASN A 54 -5.56 -19.92 4.36
N PRO A 55 -5.84 -19.86 3.05
CA PRO A 55 -7.15 -19.47 2.56
C PRO A 55 -8.22 -20.46 3.06
N PRO A 56 -9.44 -19.99 3.39
CA PRO A 56 -10.54 -20.89 3.69
C PRO A 56 -10.70 -21.89 2.54
N LYS A 57 -10.88 -23.18 2.87
CA LYS A 57 -11.22 -24.17 1.85
C LYS A 57 -12.59 -23.78 1.30
N GLU A 58 -12.70 -23.63 -0.02
CA GLU A 58 -14.02 -23.54 -0.64
C GLU A 58 -14.75 -24.86 -0.33
N HIS A 59 -15.84 -24.76 0.42
CA HIS A 59 -16.76 -25.88 0.54
C HIS A 59 -17.48 -26.00 -0.80
N ALA A 60 -17.12 -27.02 -1.57
CA ALA A 60 -17.78 -27.41 -2.81
C ALA A 60 -19.22 -27.86 -2.57
#